data_AF-A0A957M4P5-F1
#
_entry.id   AF-A0A957M4P5-F1
#
_cell.length_a   1.000
_cell.length_b   1.000
_cell.length_c   1.000
_cell.angle_alpha   90.00
_cell.angle_beta   90.00
_cell.angle_gamma   90.00
#
_symmetry.space_group_name_H-M   'P 1'
#
loop_
_entity.id
_entity.type
_entity.pdbx_description
1 polymer ?
#
loop_
_entity_poly.entity_id
_entity_poly.type
_entity_poly.pdbx_seq_one_letter_code
_entity_poly.pdbx_strand_id
1 'polypeptide(L)'
;VIGVDWRIDLDAAWHMLGDGVAVQGNLDPIALFAPWEELRPRIQQVLDRAHAVGRPGHIFNLGHGILPQTPVENVKRLVEFVHEYSQGLRE
;
A
#
# COMPACT_ATOMS: atom_id res chain seq x y z
N VAL A 1 -11.33 -11.13 0.34
CA VAL A 1 -10.13 -10.27 0.21
C VAL A 1 -9.09 -11.04 -0.57
N ILE A 2 -8.46 -10.44 -1.58
CA ILE A 2 -7.39 -11.05 -2.38
C ILE A 2 -6.10 -10.25 -2.16
N GLY A 3 -5.02 -10.94 -1.83
CA GLY A 3 -3.70 -10.32 -1.71
C GLY A 3 -3.09 -10.06 -3.09
N VAL A 4 -2.50 -8.88 -3.27
CA VAL A 4 -1.82 -8.46 -4.50
C VAL A 4 -0.35 -8.23 -4.18
N ASP A 5 0.56 -8.83 -4.96
CA ASP A 5 2.00 -8.61 -4.80
C ASP A 5 2.45 -7.32 -5.48
N TRP A 6 3.68 -6.88 -5.22
CA TRP A 6 4.20 -5.57 -5.61
C TRP A 6 4.55 -5.43 -7.10
N ARG A 7 4.50 -6.51 -7.88
CA ARG A 7 4.92 -6.51 -9.30
C ARG A 7 3.81 -6.09 -10.26
N ILE A 8 2.58 -5.94 -9.77
CA ILE A 8 1.44 -5.46 -10.53
C ILE A 8 0.91 -4.18 -9.89
N ASP A 9 0.42 -3.26 -10.71
CA ASP A 9 -0.24 -2.06 -10.21
C ASP A 9 -1.55 -2.45 -9.50
N LEU A 10 -1.75 -1.95 -8.27
CA LEU A 10 -2.85 -2.36 -7.40
C LEU A 10 -4.23 -2.09 -8.04
N ASP A 11 -4.39 -0.93 -8.66
CA ASP A 11 -5.58 -0.53 -9.39
C ASP A 11 -5.84 -1.45 -10.60
N ALA A 12 -4.81 -1.75 -11.39
CA ALA A 12 -4.94 -2.69 -12.51
C ALA A 12 -5.39 -4.08 -12.04
N ALA A 13 -4.76 -4.60 -10.98
CA ALA A 13 -5.16 -5.87 -10.37
C ALA A 13 -6.60 -5.83 -9.85
N TRP A 14 -7.02 -4.74 -9.19
CA TRP A 14 -8.36 -4.62 -8.65
C TRP A 14 -9.44 -4.53 -9.73
N HIS A 15 -9.15 -3.86 -10.86
CA HIS A 15 -10.04 -3.85 -12.03
C HIS A 15 -10.19 -5.25 -12.63
N MET A 16 -9.10 -6.02 -12.75
CA MET A 16 -9.14 -7.39 -13.29
C MET A 16 -9.96 -8.35 -12.42
N LEU A 17 -9.93 -8.16 -11.10
CA LEU A 17 -10.66 -8.99 -10.14
C LEU A 17 -12.15 -8.64 -10.04
N GLY A 18 -12.57 -7.49 -10.57
CA GLY A 18 -13.95 -7.01 -10.54
C GLY A 18 -14.44 -6.54 -9.17
N ASP A 19 -15.73 -6.27 -9.08
CA ASP A 19 -16.32 -5.46 -7.98
C ASP A 19 -16.71 -6.28 -6.75
N GLY A 20 -16.70 -7.61 -6.87
CA GLY A 20 -17.13 -8.53 -5.80
C GLY A 20 -16.08 -8.78 -4.73
N VAL A 21 -14.90 -8.15 -4.81
CA VAL A 21 -13.77 -8.43 -3.91
C VAL A 21 -13.07 -7.16 -3.41
N ALA A 22 -12.67 -7.21 -2.14
CA ALA A 22 -11.66 -6.34 -1.56
C ALA A 22 -10.24 -6.83 -1.90
N VAL A 23 -9.28 -5.91 -1.96
CA VAL A 23 -7.85 -6.19 -2.21
C VAL A 23 -6.98 -5.80 -1.03
N GLN A 24 -5.87 -6.53 -0.84
CA GLN A 24 -4.86 -6.22 0.17
C GLN A 24 -3.48 -6.11 -0.46
N GLY A 25 -2.72 -5.06 -0.12
CA GLY A 25 -1.37 -4.82 -0.63
C GLY A 25 -1.10 -3.36 -1.02
N ASN A 26 -0.05 -3.07 -1.79
CA ASN A 26 0.96 -4.02 -2.27
C ASN A 26 2.37 -3.46 -2.30
N LEU A 27 2.75 -2.63 -1.32
CA LEU A 27 4.08 -2.02 -1.26
C LEU A 27 5.20 -3.08 -1.30
N ASP A 28 6.23 -2.87 -2.13
CA ASP A 28 7.43 -3.72 -2.14
C ASP A 28 8.08 -3.73 -0.74
N PRO A 29 8.27 -4.89 -0.09
CA PRO A 29 8.92 -4.95 1.23
C PRO A 29 10.35 -4.38 1.23
N ILE A 30 11.06 -4.39 0.10
CA ILE A 30 12.42 -3.82 -0.02
C ILE A 30 12.37 -2.29 0.06
N ALA A 31 11.26 -1.65 -0.31
CA ALA A 31 11.12 -0.19 -0.20
C ALA A 31 11.32 0.31 1.24
N LEU A 32 11.05 -0.53 2.24
CA LEU A 32 11.24 -0.19 3.65
C LEU A 32 12.71 0.02 4.07
N PHE A 33 13.68 -0.32 3.21
CA PHE A 33 15.10 -0.02 3.44
C PHE A 33 15.50 1.37 2.94
N ALA A 34 14.68 2.01 2.12
CA ALA A 34 14.98 3.33 1.58
C ALA A 34 14.88 4.41 2.66
N PRO A 35 15.59 5.54 2.50
CA PRO A 35 15.34 6.75 3.26
C PRO A 35 13.87 7.21 3.16
N TRP A 36 13.39 7.93 4.16
CA TRP A 36 11.97 8.31 4.25
C TRP A 36 11.49 9.15 3.06
N GLU A 37 12.35 10.03 2.57
CA GLU A 37 12.10 10.88 1.39
C GLU A 37 11.82 10.08 0.12
N GLU A 38 12.37 8.86 0.01
CA GLU A 38 12.14 7.94 -1.11
C GLU A 38 11.00 6.94 -0.83
N LEU A 39 10.81 6.55 0.43
CA LEU A 39 9.76 5.62 0.85
C LEU A 39 8.37 6.27 0.80
N ARG A 40 8.23 7.48 1.34
CA ARG A 40 6.96 8.22 1.40
C ARG A 40 6.21 8.30 0.07
N PRO A 41 6.81 8.74 -1.06
CA PRO A 41 6.09 8.82 -2.33
C PRO A 41 5.62 7.45 -2.85
N ARG A 42 6.33 6.36 -2.53
CA ARG A 42 5.91 5.00 -2.91
C ARG A 42 4.67 4.55 -2.14
N ILE A 43 4.58 4.93 -0.86
CA ILE A 43 3.41 4.66 -0.02
C ILE A 43 2.20 5.45 -0.55
N GLN A 44 2.40 6.74 -0.85
CA GLN A 44 1.37 7.60 -1.46
C GLN A 44 0.83 6.99 -2.74
N GLN A 45 1.71 6.58 -3.65
CA GLN A 45 1.32 5.99 -4.93
C GLN A 45 0.39 4.77 -4.77
N VAL A 46 0.63 3.90 -3.79
CA VAL A 46 -0.26 2.74 -3.52
C VAL A 46 -1.63 3.20 -3.04
N LEU A 47 -1.67 4.16 -2.11
CA LEU A 47 -2.92 4.70 -1.55
C LEU A 47 -3.72 5.49 -2.60
N ASP A 48 -3.06 6.30 -3.41
CA ASP A 48 -3.66 7.09 -4.49
C ASP A 48 -4.27 6.18 -5.56
N ARG A 49 -3.54 5.13 -5.95
CA ARG A 49 -4.06 4.12 -6.90
C ARG A 49 -5.29 3.43 -6.35
N ALA A 50 -5.26 3.00 -5.09
CA ALA A 50 -6.41 2.39 -4.45
C ALA A 50 -7.61 3.35 -4.39
N HIS A 51 -7.38 4.60 -4.01
CA HIS A 51 -8.41 5.63 -3.92
C HIS A 51 -9.01 5.96 -5.29
N ALA A 52 -8.19 6.02 -6.35
CA ALA A 52 -8.62 6.28 -7.72
C ALA A 52 -9.59 5.22 -8.27
N VAL A 53 -9.62 4.00 -7.72
CA VAL A 53 -10.64 2.99 -8.06
C VAL A 53 -12.05 3.44 -7.61
N GLY A 54 -12.14 4.36 -6.65
CA GLY A 54 -13.40 5.03 -6.30
C GLY A 54 -14.40 4.16 -5.53
N ARG A 55 -13.92 3.14 -4.80
CA ARG A 55 -14.78 2.25 -4.01
C ARG A 55 -14.09 1.74 -2.74
N PRO A 56 -14.86 1.34 -1.70
CA PRO A 56 -14.28 0.73 -0.51
C PRO A 56 -13.72 -0.67 -0.79
N GLY A 57 -12.82 -1.15 0.08
CA GLY A 57 -12.28 -2.51 0.00
C GLY A 57 -10.77 -2.60 -0.20
N HIS A 58 -10.03 -1.51 -0.05
CA HIS A 58 -8.56 -1.57 0.03
C HIS A 58 -8.10 -1.76 1.47
N ILE A 59 -7.23 -2.73 1.68
CA ILE A 59 -6.45 -2.91 2.92
C ILE A 59 -4.98 -2.71 2.55
N PHE A 60 -4.37 -1.62 3.01
CA PHE A 60 -2.95 -1.41 2.78
C PHE A 60 -2.13 -2.54 3.43
N ASN A 61 -1.18 -3.09 2.68
CA ASN A 61 -0.18 -4.03 3.20
C ASN A 61 1.06 -4.03 2.30
N LEU A 62 2.11 -4.70 2.74
CA LEU A 62 3.20 -5.10 1.88
C LEU A 62 2.73 -6.15 0.86
N GLY A 63 3.40 -6.23 -0.29
CA GLY A 63 3.16 -7.26 -1.30
C GLY A 63 3.75 -8.63 -0.94
N HIS A 64 4.53 -8.72 0.15
CA HIS A 64 5.08 -9.95 0.70
C HIS A 64 5.46 -9.74 2.18
N GLY A 65 5.91 -10.80 2.85
CA GLY A 65 6.48 -10.72 4.20
C GLY A 65 7.64 -9.73 4.31
N ILE A 66 7.65 -9.02 5.43
CA ILE A 66 8.74 -8.12 5.82
C ILE A 66 10.06 -8.89 5.97
N LEU A 67 11.19 -8.21 5.72
CA LEU A 67 12.51 -8.80 5.86
C LEU A 67 13.04 -8.61 7.31
N PRO A 68 13.79 -9.58 7.88
CA PRO A 68 14.26 -9.48 9.26
C PRO A 68 15.10 -8.24 9.57
N GLN A 69 15.84 -7.75 8.58
CA GLN A 69 16.72 -6.57 8.71
C GLN A 69 16.00 -5.25 8.44
N THR A 70 14.69 -5.26 8.16
CA THR A 70 13.95 -4.04 7.86
C THR A 70 14.02 -3.07 9.05
N PRO A 71 14.40 -1.79 8.83
CA PRO A 71 14.46 -0.80 9.89
C PRO A 71 13.08 -0.60 10.55
N VAL A 72 12.99 -0.91 11.85
CA VAL A 72 11.73 -0.80 12.63
C VAL A 72 11.16 0.62 12.58
N GLU A 73 12.04 1.63 12.56
CA GLU A 73 11.63 3.03 12.48
C GLU A 73 10.86 3.34 11.18
N ASN A 74 11.29 2.78 10.05
CA ASN A 74 10.58 2.94 8.78
C ASN A 74 9.22 2.26 8.80
N VAL A 75 9.08 1.13 9.51
CA VAL A 75 7.80 0.43 9.69
C VAL A 75 6.82 1.28 10.51
N LYS A 76 7.29 1.90 11.61
CA LYS A 76 6.46 2.78 12.44
C LYS A 76 5.96 3.99 11.63
N ARG A 77 6.88 4.67 10.93
CA ARG A 77 6.55 5.81 10.06
C ARG A 77 5.60 5.42 8.94
N LEU A 78 5.77 4.24 8.34
CA LEU A 78 4.83 3.70 7.35
C LEU A 78 3.41 3.61 7.94
N VAL A 79 3.26 3.00 9.11
CA VAL A 79 1.94 2.77 9.73
C VAL A 79 1.26 4.10 10.08
N GLU A 80 1.99 5.03 10.71
CA GLU A 80 1.49 6.37 11.04
C GLU A 80 1.04 7.09 9.76
N PHE A 81 1.89 7.13 8.74
CA PHE A 81 1.62 7.81 7.48
C PHE A 81 0.42 7.23 6.73
N VAL A 82 0.25 5.90 6.70
CA VAL A 82 -0.91 5.24 6.07
C VAL A 82 -2.22 5.67 6.73
N HIS A 83 -2.25 5.73 8.07
CA HIS A 83 -3.45 6.17 8.79
C HIS A 83 -3.76 7.64 8.52
N GLU A 84 -2.77 8.53 8.62
CA GLU A 84 -2.93 9.97 8.40
C GLU A 84 -3.35 10.28 6.95
N TYR A 85 -2.61 9.76 5.97
CA TYR A 85 -2.86 10.05 4.56
C TYR A 85 -4.21 9.49 4.10
N SER A 86 -4.56 8.27 4.53
CA SER A 86 -5.86 7.69 4.16
C SER A 86 -7.05 8.39 4.82
N GLN A 87 -6.87 9.04 5.98
CA GLN A 87 -7.89 9.92 6.56
C GLN A 87 -8.14 11.13 5.67
N GLY A 88 -7.07 11.83 5.26
CA GLY A 88 -7.18 12.99 4.37
C GLY A 88 -7.79 12.68 3.00
N LEU A 89 -7.64 11.46 2.48
CA LEU A 89 -8.29 11.03 1.23
C LEU A 89 -9.81 10.79 1.36
N ARG A 90 -10.36 10.77 2.58
CA ARG A 90 -11.80 10.55 2.83
C ARG A 90 -12.56 11.85 3.12
N GLU A 91 -11.83 12.93 3.39
CA GLU A 91 -12.37 14.28 3.63
C GLU A 91 -12.60 15.01 2.30
#